data_AF-C9LBK1-F1
#
_entry.id   AF-C9LBK1-F1
#
_cell.length_a   1.000
_cell.length_b   1.000
_cell.length_c   1.000
_cell.angle_alpha   90.00
_cell.angle_beta   90.00
_cell.angle_gamma   90.00
#
_symmetry.space_group_name_H-M   'P 1'
#
loop_
_entity.id
_entity.type
_entity.pdbx_description
1 polymer ?
#
loop_
_entity_poly.entity_id
_entity_poly.type
_entity_poly.pdbx_seq_one_letter_code
_entity_poly.pdbx_strand_id
1 'polypeptide(L)'
;MLQKKGVKELEGIFLSHGHKDHAGNLEMLLQEYSVKKLYLSGKDDASYKKTDAKALAKEYDVSVTELAGGENLDLGGAIGEIWLPDKTNYENENNNSVVMRLAYGKTAWYRFYFRWKRSKCLFD
;
A
#
# COMPACT_ATOMS: atom_id res chain seq x y z
N MET A 1 11.20 -14.66 3.72
CA MET A 1 11.96 -14.09 2.57
C MET A 1 12.89 -12.97 3.02
N LEU A 2 12.39 -11.96 3.75
CA LEU A 2 13.16 -10.82 4.24
C LEU A 2 14.37 -11.23 5.11
N GLN A 3 14.14 -12.11 6.10
CA GLN A 3 15.22 -12.67 6.93
C GLN A 3 16.34 -13.33 6.10
N LYS A 4 15.99 -14.14 5.08
CA LYS A 4 16.97 -14.78 4.19
C LYS A 4 17.80 -13.79 3.36
N LYS A 5 17.24 -12.60 3.10
CA LYS A 5 17.92 -11.50 2.39
C LYS A 5 18.71 -10.59 3.35
N GLY A 6 18.71 -10.88 4.65
CA GLY A 6 19.42 -10.08 5.65
C GLY A 6 18.81 -8.69 5.87
N VAL A 7 17.55 -8.47 5.48
CA VAL A 7 16.87 -7.19 5.68
C VAL A 7 16.72 -6.92 7.17
N LYS A 8 17.07 -5.70 7.60
CA LYS A 8 16.97 -5.24 9.00
C LYS A 8 15.99 -4.08 9.17
N GLU A 9 15.81 -3.30 8.11
CA GLU A 9 14.98 -2.10 8.10
C GLU A 9 14.12 -2.10 6.84
N LEU A 10 12.89 -1.59 6.97
CA LEU A 10 11.99 -1.31 5.86
C LEU A 10 11.75 0.21 5.82
N GLU A 11 12.20 0.84 4.73
CA GLU A 11 11.96 2.27 4.52
C GLU A 11 10.47 2.59 4.43
N GLY A 12 9.67 1.67 3.89
CA GLY A 12 8.24 1.81 3.85
C GLY A 12 7.49 0.50 3.64
N ILE A 13 6.30 0.42 4.23
CA ILE A 13 5.30 -0.60 3.94
C ILE A 13 4.14 0.08 3.21
N PHE A 14 3.66 -0.53 2.14
CA PHE A 14 2.52 -0.05 1.37
C PHE A 14 1.38 -1.05 1.51
N LEU A 15 0.23 -0.61 2.02
CA LEU A 15 -0.96 -1.44 2.12
C LEU A 15 -1.96 -1.01 1.05
N SER A 16 -2.35 -1.95 0.20
CA SER A 16 -3.38 -1.68 -0.82
C SER A 16 -4.73 -1.39 -0.16
N HIS A 17 -5.12 -2.21 0.82
CA HIS A 17 -6.35 -2.07 1.60
C HIS A 17 -6.22 -2.93 2.89
N GLY A 18 -7.18 -2.82 3.80
CA GLY A 18 -7.15 -3.34 5.17
C GLY A 18 -7.61 -4.78 5.39
N HIS A 19 -7.88 -5.56 4.34
CA HIS A 19 -8.23 -6.97 4.50
C HIS A 19 -7.08 -7.78 5.10
N LYS A 20 -7.40 -8.87 5.81
CA LYS A 20 -6.44 -9.67 6.58
C LYS A 20 -5.31 -10.26 5.72
N ASP A 21 -5.59 -10.66 4.49
CA ASP A 21 -4.61 -11.19 3.54
C ASP A 21 -3.68 -10.10 2.95
N HIS A 22 -3.96 -8.83 3.24
CA HIS A 22 -3.14 -7.68 2.85
C HIS A 22 -2.47 -6.99 4.05
N ALA A 23 -3.24 -6.67 5.10
CA ALA A 23 -2.78 -5.94 6.29
C ALA A 23 -2.56 -6.83 7.52
N GLY A 24 -2.99 -8.10 7.51
CA GLY A 24 -3.07 -8.92 8.73
C GLY A 24 -1.74 -9.31 9.36
N ASN A 25 -0.61 -9.18 8.63
CA ASN A 25 0.73 -9.41 9.16
C ASN A 25 1.46 -8.08 9.50
N LEU A 26 0.79 -6.93 9.44
CA LEU A 26 1.41 -5.64 9.68
C LEU A 26 2.07 -5.59 11.06
N GLU A 27 1.34 -5.94 12.12
CA GLU A 27 1.85 -5.91 13.50
C GLU A 27 3.12 -6.76 13.66
N MET A 28 3.13 -7.98 13.13
CA MET A 28 4.32 -8.85 13.15
C MET A 28 5.51 -8.21 12.42
N LEU A 29 5.29 -7.54 11.28
CA LEU A 29 6.36 -6.82 10.59
C LEU A 29 6.89 -5.64 11.40
N LEU A 30 6.02 -4.91 12.10
CA LEU A 30 6.41 -3.79 12.97
C LEU A 30 7.17 -4.26 14.22
N GLN A 31 6.89 -5.47 14.70
CA GLN A 31 7.62 -6.11 15.79
C GLN A 31 9.01 -6.63 15.36
N GLU A 32 9.10 -7.22 14.16
CA GLU A 32 10.33 -7.87 13.69
C GLU A 32 11.34 -6.93 13.02
N TYR A 33 10.89 -5.83 12.43
CA TYR A 33 11.72 -4.93 11.63
C TYR A 33 11.58 -3.49 12.08
N SER A 34 12.66 -2.72 11.98
CA SER A 34 12.54 -1.26 12.04
C SER A 34 11.84 -0.78 10.77
N VAL A 35 10.69 -0.14 10.92
CA VAL A 35 9.89 0.37 9.80
C VAL A 35 9.76 1.88 9.94
N LYS A 36 10.15 2.63 8.92
CA LYS A 36 10.10 4.11 9.01
C LYS A 36 8.73 4.67 8.66
N LYS A 37 8.06 4.08 7.68
CA LYS A 37 6.85 4.65 7.08
C LYS A 37 5.82 3.61 6.69
N LEU A 38 4.56 3.97 6.89
CA LEU A 38 3.40 3.24 6.39
C LEU A 38 2.64 4.12 5.41
N TYR A 39 2.43 3.60 4.20
CA TYR A 39 1.63 4.24 3.17
C TYR A 39 0.24 3.62 3.15
N LEU A 40 -0.77 4.46 3.37
CA LEU A 40 -2.18 4.08 3.42
C LEU A 40 -2.98 4.92 2.43
N SER A 41 -4.11 4.41 1.95
CA SER A 41 -5.09 5.26 1.26
C SER A 41 -5.62 6.33 2.23
N GLY A 42 -5.53 7.61 1.85
CA GLY A 42 -6.21 8.69 2.57
C GLY A 42 -7.72 8.73 2.30
N LYS A 43 -8.23 7.86 1.43
CA LYS A 43 -9.64 7.79 1.04
C LYS A 43 -10.35 6.53 1.53
N ASP A 44 -9.63 5.49 1.96
CA ASP A 44 -10.25 4.22 2.37
C ASP A 44 -10.50 4.17 3.88
N ASP A 45 -11.74 4.43 4.27
CA ASP A 45 -12.24 4.28 5.63
C ASP A 45 -13.05 2.99 5.84
N ALA A 46 -13.19 2.15 4.80
CA ALA A 46 -14.05 0.98 4.85
C ALA A 46 -13.29 -0.32 5.18
N SER A 47 -12.06 -0.50 4.67
CA SER A 47 -11.40 -1.81 4.68
C SER A 47 -10.60 -2.14 5.95
N TYR A 48 -10.17 -1.13 6.72
CA TYR A 48 -9.27 -1.29 7.89
C TYR A 48 -10.00 -1.65 9.19
N LYS A 49 -11.22 -2.21 9.11
CA LYS A 49 -12.06 -2.54 10.28
C LYS A 49 -11.44 -3.59 11.22
N LYS A 50 -10.63 -4.51 10.68
CA LYS A 50 -10.04 -5.64 11.44
C LYS A 50 -8.59 -5.40 11.85
N THR A 51 -7.90 -4.50 11.15
CA THR A 51 -6.51 -4.15 11.41
C THR A 51 -6.42 -2.64 11.37
N ASP A 52 -6.39 -2.02 12.55
CA ASP A 52 -6.21 -0.57 12.67
C ASP A 52 -4.74 -0.23 12.41
N ALA A 53 -4.43 -0.03 11.13
CA ALA A 53 -3.08 0.24 10.66
C ALA A 53 -2.51 1.55 11.23
N LYS A 54 -3.38 2.54 11.53
CA LYS A 54 -2.95 3.82 12.10
C LYS A 54 -2.66 3.69 13.59
N ALA A 55 -3.48 2.93 14.33
CA ALA A 55 -3.20 2.64 15.74
C ALA A 55 -1.89 1.86 15.90
N LEU A 56 -1.68 0.83 15.08
CA LEU A 56 -0.43 0.07 15.04
C LEU A 56 0.76 0.97 14.69
N ALA A 57 0.65 1.80 13.65
CA ALA A 57 1.73 2.72 13.31
C ALA A 57 2.08 3.66 14.48
N LYS A 58 1.07 4.16 15.20
CA LYS A 58 1.28 5.00 16.40
C LYS A 58 1.95 4.22 17.55
N GLU A 59 1.54 2.97 17.79
CA GLU A 59 2.11 2.13 18.85
C GLU A 59 3.59 1.84 18.62
N TYR A 60 4.00 1.61 17.38
CA TYR A 60 5.37 1.25 17.00
C TYR A 60 6.20 2.44 16.51
N ASP A 61 5.74 3.68 16.74
CA ASP A 61 6.41 4.93 16.33
C ASP A 61 6.78 5.00 14.83
N VAL A 62 5.86 4.54 13.98
CA VAL A 62 5.99 4.54 12.52
C VAL A 62 5.22 5.70 11.92
N SER A 63 5.87 6.47 11.04
CA SER A 63 5.22 7.57 10.35
C SER A 63 4.14 7.06 9.38
N VAL A 64 2.96 7.70 9.37
CA VAL A 64 1.90 7.39 8.41
C VAL A 64 1.89 8.45 7.32
N THR A 65 1.88 8.00 6.06
CA THR A 65 1.65 8.84 4.89
C THR A 65 0.33 8.42 4.24
N GLU A 66 -0.65 9.33 4.29
CA GLU A 66 -1.92 9.15 3.59
C GLU A 66 -1.78 9.59 2.15
N LEU A 67 -2.08 8.66 1.25
CA LEU A 67 -2.01 8.85 -0.19
C LEU A 67 -3.29 9.52 -0.70
N ALA A 68 -3.15 10.44 -1.64
CA ALA A 68 -4.27 11.19 -2.24
C ALA A 68 -4.71 10.61 -3.60
N GLY A 69 -3.79 9.93 -4.29
CA GLY A 69 -3.94 9.52 -5.68
C GLY A 69 -3.53 10.66 -6.62
N GLY A 70 -2.68 10.34 -7.59
CA GLY A 70 -2.08 11.27 -8.55
C GLY A 70 -0.67 11.72 -8.20
N GLU A 71 -0.19 11.47 -6.98
CA GLU A 71 1.18 11.76 -6.56
C GLU A 71 2.20 10.72 -7.04
N ASN A 72 3.46 11.18 -7.07
CA ASN A 72 4.64 10.34 -7.29
C ASN A 72 5.44 10.22 -6.00
N LEU A 73 5.83 8.99 -5.65
CA LEU A 73 6.71 8.68 -4.53
C LEU A 73 8.13 8.40 -5.05
N ASP A 74 9.14 9.03 -4.45
CA ASP A 74 10.54 8.60 -4.62
C ASP A 74 10.81 7.42 -3.69
N LEU A 75 11.19 6.30 -4.29
CA LEU A 75 11.44 5.02 -3.63
C LEU A 75 12.90 4.59 -3.78
N GLY A 76 13.83 5.56 -3.68
CA GLY A 76 15.27 5.29 -3.72
C GLY A 76 15.78 5.02 -5.13
N GLY A 77 15.40 5.89 -6.07
CA GLY A 77 15.74 5.76 -7.49
C GLY A 77 14.70 5.01 -8.33
N ALA A 78 13.65 4.49 -7.68
CA ALA A 78 12.41 4.11 -8.34
C ALA A 78 11.34 5.18 -8.10
N ILE A 79 10.40 5.31 -9.03
CA ILE A 79 9.24 6.19 -8.93
C ILE A 79 7.99 5.33 -8.75
N GLY A 80 7.22 5.59 -7.69
CA GLY A 80 5.89 5.02 -7.49
C GLY A 80 4.81 6.03 -7.86
N GLU A 81 4.15 5.84 -9.01
CA GLU A 81 2.97 6.63 -9.40
C GLU A 81 1.73 6.00 -8.77
N ILE A 82 0.92 6.80 -8.06
CA ILE A 82 -0.16 6.32 -7.20
C ILE A 82 -1.53 6.64 -7.78
N TRP A 83 -2.45 5.67 -7.73
CA TRP A 83 -3.87 5.89 -8.01
C TRP A 83 -4.76 5.34 -6.90
N LEU A 84 -5.84 6.06 -6.66
CA LEU A 84 -6.91 5.72 -5.72
C LEU A 84 -8.25 5.94 -6.40
N PRO A 85 -9.32 5.23 -6.00
CA PRO A 85 -10.67 5.62 -6.38
C PRO A 85 -11.01 7.00 -5.82
N ASP A 86 -11.89 7.73 -6.51
CA ASP A 86 -12.32 9.06 -6.06
C ASP A 86 -13.20 9.04 -4.81
N LYS A 87 -13.93 7.94 -4.60
CA LYS A 87 -14.85 7.74 -3.47
C LYS A 87 -14.67 6.35 -2.88
N THR A 88 -14.86 6.24 -1.57
CA THR A 88 -14.89 4.94 -0.91
C THR A 88 -16.06 4.11 -1.43
N ASN A 89 -15.76 2.86 -1.76
CA ASN A 89 -16.72 1.82 -2.03
C ASN A 89 -16.95 1.00 -0.75
N TYR A 90 -18.14 1.15 -0.16
CA TYR A 90 -18.52 0.40 1.05
C TYR A 90 -19.11 -0.99 0.75
N GLU A 91 -19.48 -1.27 -0.50
CA GLU A 91 -20.04 -2.57 -0.91
C GLU A 91 -18.94 -3.60 -1.19
N ASN A 92 -17.80 -3.15 -1.71
CA ASN A 92 -16.67 -3.99 -2.06
C ASN A 92 -15.35 -3.26 -1.74
N GLU A 93 -14.83 -3.54 -0.55
CA GLU A 93 -13.60 -2.95 -0.01
C GLU A 93 -12.37 -3.19 -0.91
N ASN A 94 -12.36 -4.21 -1.77
CA ASN A 94 -11.29 -4.41 -2.76
C ASN A 94 -11.20 -3.24 -3.75
N ASN A 95 -12.32 -2.59 -4.04
CA ASN A 95 -12.37 -1.43 -4.95
C ASN A 95 -11.73 -0.18 -4.34
N ASN A 96 -11.38 -0.20 -3.04
CA ASN A 96 -10.65 0.87 -2.36
C ASN A 96 -9.13 0.72 -2.43
N SER A 97 -8.65 -0.32 -3.14
CA SER A 97 -7.22 -0.65 -3.21
C SER A 97 -6.40 0.50 -3.79
N VAL A 98 -5.29 0.82 -3.12
CA VAL A 98 -4.25 1.65 -3.71
C VAL A 98 -3.54 0.89 -4.82
N VAL A 99 -3.44 1.55 -5.98
CA VAL A 99 -2.71 1.06 -7.14
C VAL A 99 -1.42 1.83 -7.26
N MET A 100 -0.32 1.12 -7.49
CA MET A 100 0.99 1.71 -7.77
C MET A 100 1.57 1.16 -9.07
N ARG A 101 2.03 2.08 -9.93
CA ARG A 101 2.96 1.78 -11.02
C ARG A 101 4.36 2.11 -10.52
N LEU A 102 5.24 1.12 -10.55
CA LEU A 102 6.62 1.25 -10.13
C LEU A 102 7.52 1.36 -11.37
N ALA A 103 8.22 2.47 -11.52
CA ALA A 103 9.19 2.68 -12.58
C ALA A 103 10.61 2.72 -12.01
N TYR A 104 11.54 1.98 -12.63
CA TYR A 104 12.97 2.01 -12.29
C TYR A 104 13.80 2.01 -13.58
N GLY A 105 14.55 3.09 -13.80
CA GLY A 105 15.25 3.32 -15.06
C GLY A 105 14.27 3.34 -16.25
N LYS A 106 14.47 2.45 -17.22
CA LYS A 106 13.61 2.33 -18.42
C LYS A 106 12.49 1.30 -18.27
N THR A 107 12.39 0.64 -17.12
CA THR A 107 11.43 -0.45 -16.89
C THR A 107 10.33 0.03 -15.96
N ALA A 108 9.08 -0.28 -16.30
CA ALA A 108 7.95 -0.03 -15.43
C ALA A 108 7.12 -1.28 -15.24
N TRP A 109 6.64 -1.48 -14.01
CA TRP A 109 5.73 -2.55 -13.63
C TRP A 109 4.46 -1.95 -13.08
N TYR A 110 3.35 -2.60 -13.36
CA TYR A 110 2.12 -2.38 -12.63
C TYR A 110 1.91 -3.54 -11.67
N ARG A 111 1.57 -3.23 -10.42
CA ARG A 111 1.04 -4.24 -9.52
C ARG A 111 -0.45 -4.00 -9.33
N PHE A 112 -1.24 -4.66 -10.18
CA PHE A 112 -2.70 -4.70 -10.08
C PHE A 112 -3.13 -6.00 -9.37
N TYR A 113 -3.83 -5.91 -8.25
CA TYR A 113 -4.73 -6.98 -7.80
C TYR A 113 -6.15 -6.60 -8.21
N PHE A 114 -6.55 -6.97 -9.43
CA PHE A 114 -7.97 -7.01 -9.79
C PHE A 114 -8.26 -8.29 -10.58
N ARG A 115 -9.20 -9.10 -10.07
CA ARG A 115 -9.89 -10.08 -10.89
C ARG A 115 -10.99 -9.35 -11.66
N TRP A 116 -10.64 -8.76 -12.79
CA TRP A 116 -11.58 -8.08 -13.70
C TRP A 116 -12.41 -9.14 -14.46
N LYS A 117 -13.74 -9.12 -14.31
CA LYS A 117 -14.64 -9.73 -15.32
C LYS A 117 -14.87 -8.70 -16.43
N ARG A 118 -14.08 -8.84 -17.51
CA ARG A 118 -14.21 -8.27 -18.87
C ARG A 118 -14.39 -6.76 -19.09
N SER A 119 -13.31 -6.16 -19.61
CA SER A 119 -13.23 -5.05 -20.60
C SER A 119 -13.18 -3.59 -20.13
N LYS A 120 -11.99 -3.15 -19.70
CA LYS A 120 -11.08 -2.21 -20.42
C LYS A 120 -10.11 -1.58 -19.42
N CYS A 121 -8.83 -1.66 -19.72
CA CYS A 121 -7.80 -0.79 -19.15
C CYS A 121 -7.34 0.06 -20.33
N LEU A 122 -7.79 1.32 -20.38
CA LEU A 122 -7.28 2.31 -21.31
C LEU A 122 -6.30 3.17 -20.51
N PHE A 123 -5.04 3.12 -20.92
CA PHE A 123 -4.08 4.17 -20.66
C PHE A 123 -4.10 5.03 -21.92
N ASP A 124 -4.52 6.28 -21.80
CA ASP A 124 -4.12 7.31 -22.76
C ASP A 124 -2.73 7.81 -22.36
#